data_AF-A0A9D8DWT3-F1
#
_entry.id   AF-A0A9D8DWT3-F1
#
_cell.length_a   1.000
_cell.length_b   1.000
_cell.length_c   1.000
_cell.angle_alpha   90.00
_cell.angle_beta   90.00
_cell.angle_gamma   90.00
#
_symmetry.space_group_name_H-M   'P 1'
#
loop_
_entity.id
_entity.type
_entity.pdbx_description
1 polymer ?
#
loop_
_entity_poly.entity_id
_entity_poly.type
_entity_poly.pdbx_seq_one_letter_code
_entity_poly.pdbx_strand_id
1 'polypeptide(L)'
;MGLDPSLTAAATLHRQRMAGVDCTLDDAVHQVSLAHVLLDGGYDGVTTLEEALQGGDHGLGTVDRLDGELVVVDGVPWRVDWHGHAEVMPGETLTPFSVVTTMERPQRTRVQGLDRAAVADLVEGMVDDPNGVVAVRIEGRFEWVLVRSVPPQDPPYRPYVEVCQTDEVRWEHRPFEGVFVGFRFPALEGGVAIPGLHLHGLDHARTTGGHNHDLVIADAEITVDVSHDVVLSVPDRSMLDLLETQPEIREAQRVLLRRGASTTDEIAADLGVDAVTAAERLQWLADRGFAELRAESSGPDRWHSTLRSRARQLSPRMRDVLDSL
;
A
#
# COMPACT_ATOMS: atom_id res chain seq x y z
N MET A 1 -28.07 -6.82 21.64
CA MET A 1 -27.42 -7.31 20.41
C MET A 1 -25.94 -7.30 20.70
N GLY A 2 -25.34 -8.47 20.85
CA GLY A 2 -23.90 -8.59 21.14
C GLY A 2 -23.11 -8.19 19.91
N LEU A 3 -22.02 -7.46 20.12
CA LEU A 3 -21.04 -7.18 19.07
C LEU A 3 -20.46 -8.50 18.56
N ASP A 4 -20.22 -8.56 17.26
CA ASP A 4 -19.63 -9.71 16.57
C ASP A 4 -18.23 -10.01 17.14
N PRO A 5 -17.92 -11.28 17.50
CA PRO A 5 -16.59 -11.68 17.96
C PRO A 5 -15.46 -11.33 16.99
N SER A 6 -15.73 -11.26 15.67
CA SER A 6 -14.74 -10.86 14.65
C SER A 6 -14.41 -9.36 14.69
N LEU A 7 -15.40 -8.51 15.02
CA LEU A 7 -15.19 -7.08 15.30
C LEU A 7 -14.43 -6.85 16.62
N THR A 8 -14.51 -7.80 17.55
CA THR A 8 -13.75 -7.76 18.81
C THR A 8 -12.28 -8.13 18.60
N ALA A 9 -11.98 -8.99 17.61
CA ALA A 9 -10.60 -9.32 17.22
C ALA A 9 -9.89 -8.16 16.49
N ALA A 10 -10.62 -7.38 15.68
CA ALA A 10 -10.09 -6.18 15.02
C ALA A 10 -9.94 -4.96 15.96
N ALA A 11 -10.53 -4.99 17.14
CA ALA A 11 -10.53 -3.89 18.11
C ALA A 11 -9.71 -4.18 19.38
N THR A 12 -8.58 -4.88 19.26
CA THR A 12 -7.53 -4.85 20.29
C THR A 12 -6.35 -4.00 19.80
N LEU A 13 -6.64 -2.76 19.40
CA LEU A 13 -5.64 -1.70 19.36
C LEU A 13 -5.36 -1.33 20.82
N HIS A 14 -4.38 -2.01 21.41
CA HIS A 14 -4.13 -1.88 22.83
C HIS A 14 -3.50 -0.50 23.10
N ARG A 15 -4.34 0.45 23.53
CA ARG A 15 -3.88 1.63 24.26
C ARG A 15 -3.43 1.19 25.65
N GLN A 16 -2.35 0.41 25.73
CA GLN A 16 -1.79 -0.04 27.00
C GLN A 16 -0.74 0.96 27.47
N ARG A 17 -1.11 1.78 28.45
CA ARG A 17 -0.11 2.31 29.38
C ARG A 17 0.40 1.12 30.21
N MET A 18 1.60 0.67 29.86
CA MET A 18 2.59 -0.11 30.62
C MET A 18 2.14 -0.71 31.98
N ALA A 19 2.19 -2.04 32.07
CA ALA A 19 2.76 -2.74 33.22
C ALA A 19 3.13 -4.19 32.83
N GLY A 20 4.41 -4.47 32.61
CA GLY A 20 4.99 -5.79 32.88
C GLY A 20 5.13 -6.80 31.73
N VAL A 21 5.11 -6.38 30.47
CA VAL A 21 5.71 -7.15 29.37
C VAL A 21 6.96 -6.38 28.95
N ASP A 22 8.12 -7.02 29.04
CA ASP A 22 9.37 -6.48 28.49
C ASP A 22 9.28 -6.66 26.97
N CYS A 23 8.47 -5.81 26.32
CA CYS A 23 8.45 -5.65 24.88
C CYS A 23 9.72 -4.89 24.52
N THR A 24 10.80 -5.60 24.20
CA THR A 24 11.88 -4.97 23.45
C THR A 24 11.33 -4.75 22.05
N LEU A 25 10.73 -3.59 21.79
CA LEU A 25 10.17 -3.16 20.49
C LEU A 25 11.24 -3.05 19.37
N ASP A 26 12.44 -3.58 19.60
CA ASP A 26 13.63 -3.33 18.80
C ASP A 26 13.53 -4.00 17.41
N ASP A 27 12.76 -5.09 17.28
CA ASP A 27 12.51 -5.83 16.03
C ASP A 27 11.06 -5.76 15.55
N ALA A 28 10.27 -4.79 16.03
CA ALA A 28 8.88 -4.64 15.60
C ALA A 28 8.80 -4.26 14.11
N VAL A 29 7.76 -4.74 13.42
CA VAL A 29 7.44 -4.28 12.06
C VAL A 29 6.55 -3.05 12.16
N HIS A 30 7.01 -1.95 11.59
CA HIS A 30 6.28 -0.69 11.55
C HIS A 30 5.60 -0.54 10.20
N GLN A 31 4.27 -0.39 10.21
CA GLN A 31 3.47 -0.22 9.01
C GLN A 31 2.67 1.08 9.07
N VAL A 32 2.70 1.83 7.98
CA VAL A 32 1.84 2.99 7.74
C VAL A 32 0.65 2.55 6.88
N SER A 33 -0.56 2.85 7.35
CA SER A 33 -1.82 2.50 6.69
C SER A 33 -2.02 0.99 6.48
N LEU A 34 -3.12 0.60 5.84
CA LEU A 34 -3.39 -0.79 5.49
C LEU A 34 -3.20 -1.03 4.01
N ALA A 35 -2.71 -2.23 3.67
CA ALA A 35 -2.54 -2.63 2.28
C ALA A 35 -3.83 -2.47 1.48
N HIS A 36 -4.98 -2.88 2.01
CA HIS A 36 -6.24 -2.74 1.28
C HIS A 36 -6.66 -1.28 1.02
N VAL A 37 -6.31 -0.34 1.90
CA VAL A 37 -6.61 1.09 1.68
C VAL A 37 -5.83 1.58 0.48
N LEU A 38 -4.56 1.21 0.38
CA LEU A 38 -3.74 1.48 -0.80
C LEU A 38 -4.36 0.81 -2.04
N LEU A 39 -4.69 -0.49 -1.96
CA LEU A 39 -5.26 -1.23 -3.09
C LEU A 39 -6.57 -0.63 -3.61
N ASP A 40 -7.32 0.05 -2.74
CA ASP A 40 -8.60 0.68 -3.06
C ASP A 40 -8.46 2.12 -3.61
N GLY A 41 -7.24 2.63 -3.79
CA GLY A 41 -6.98 3.97 -4.32
C GLY A 41 -6.64 5.02 -3.27
N GLY A 42 -6.34 4.62 -2.03
CA GLY A 42 -5.88 5.51 -0.96
C GLY A 42 -4.43 5.95 -1.17
N TYR A 43 -4.17 6.74 -2.21
CA TYR A 43 -2.82 7.14 -2.62
C TYR A 43 -2.34 8.47 -2.06
N ASP A 44 -3.21 9.24 -1.40
CA ASP A 44 -2.81 10.47 -0.73
C ASP A 44 -1.88 10.14 0.44
N GLY A 45 -0.72 10.80 0.49
CA GLY A 45 0.26 10.67 1.54
C GLY A 45 -0.30 11.13 2.89
N VAL A 46 -0.07 10.31 3.92
CA VAL A 46 -0.69 10.46 5.25
C VAL A 46 0.30 10.79 6.36
N THR A 47 1.59 10.56 6.10
CA THR A 47 2.71 10.87 6.99
C THR A 47 3.97 11.11 6.15
N THR A 48 4.98 11.74 6.74
CA THR A 48 6.27 11.96 6.10
C THR A 48 7.13 10.68 6.13
N LEU A 49 8.09 10.54 5.21
CA LEU A 49 9.08 9.46 5.28
C LEU A 49 9.93 9.57 6.55
N GLU A 50 10.27 10.76 7.01
CA GLU A 50 10.99 10.95 8.28
C GLU A 50 10.26 10.31 9.47
N GLU A 51 8.93 10.43 9.53
CA GLU A 51 8.10 9.79 10.56
C GLU A 51 7.91 8.29 10.29
N ALA A 52 7.61 7.90 9.05
CA ALA A 52 7.32 6.53 8.66
C ALA A 52 8.50 5.57 8.89
N LEU A 53 9.72 6.08 8.79
CA LEU A 53 10.95 5.29 8.87
C LEU A 53 11.56 5.24 10.28
N GLN A 54 10.95 5.87 11.29
CA GLN A 54 11.49 5.87 12.66
C GLN A 54 11.62 4.47 13.26
N GLY A 55 10.86 3.50 12.74
CA GLY A 55 10.82 2.13 13.22
C GLY A 55 11.65 1.12 12.42
N GLY A 56 12.47 1.55 11.45
CA GLY A 56 13.26 0.60 10.69
C GLY A 56 14.19 1.17 9.64
N ASP A 57 15.26 0.45 9.36
CA ASP A 57 16.26 0.78 8.36
C ASP A 57 16.14 -0.04 7.06
N HIS A 58 15.24 -1.03 7.02
CA HIS A 58 14.92 -1.82 5.83
C HIS A 58 13.41 -1.85 5.59
N GLY A 59 13.00 -1.76 4.32
CA GLY A 59 11.59 -1.88 3.99
C GLY A 59 11.19 -1.41 2.61
N LEU A 60 9.88 -1.27 2.41
CA LEU A 60 9.27 -1.00 1.12
C LEU A 60 7.94 -0.24 1.25
N GLY A 61 7.41 0.23 0.13
CA GLY A 61 6.12 0.90 0.07
C GLY A 61 5.96 1.68 -1.23
N THR A 62 5.27 2.82 -1.16
CA THR A 62 5.20 3.80 -2.25
C THR A 62 5.25 5.21 -1.66
N VAL A 63 5.22 6.24 -2.51
CA VAL A 63 5.11 7.64 -2.08
C VAL A 63 3.77 8.23 -2.54
N ASP A 64 3.52 9.49 -2.15
CA ASP A 64 2.30 10.22 -2.48
C ASP A 64 1.88 10.02 -3.94
N ARG A 65 0.56 9.86 -4.15
CA ARG A 65 -0.05 9.62 -5.46
C ARG A 65 0.35 8.31 -6.13
N LEU A 66 0.89 7.34 -5.40
CA LEU A 66 1.41 6.08 -5.95
C LEU A 66 2.53 6.36 -6.98
N ASP A 67 3.35 7.39 -6.73
CA ASP A 67 4.44 7.78 -7.65
C ASP A 67 5.64 6.84 -7.50
N GLY A 68 5.54 5.67 -8.13
CA GLY A 68 6.58 4.66 -8.15
C GLY A 68 6.73 3.88 -6.85
N GLU A 69 7.89 3.24 -6.69
CA GLU A 69 8.14 2.24 -5.64
C GLU A 69 9.13 2.78 -4.61
N LEU A 70 8.75 2.79 -3.33
CA LEU A 70 9.65 3.12 -2.22
C LEU A 70 10.48 1.89 -1.86
N VAL A 71 11.79 2.07 -1.76
CA VAL A 71 12.76 1.06 -1.33
C VAL A 71 13.61 1.66 -0.22
N VAL A 72 13.60 1.08 0.97
CA VAL A 72 14.37 1.56 2.11
C VAL A 72 15.51 0.59 2.35
N VAL A 73 16.74 1.07 2.15
CA VAL A 73 17.95 0.26 2.32
C VAL A 73 18.92 1.00 3.22
N ASP A 74 19.33 0.37 4.31
CA ASP A 74 20.28 0.91 5.28
C ASP A 74 19.86 2.31 5.79
N GLY A 75 18.55 2.49 6.02
CA GLY A 75 17.93 3.73 6.49
C GLY A 75 17.72 4.81 5.43
N VAL A 76 18.10 4.56 4.18
CA VAL A 76 17.97 5.53 3.08
C VAL A 76 16.72 5.22 2.26
N PRO A 77 15.76 6.17 2.16
CA PRO A 77 14.59 6.00 1.31
C PRO A 77 14.89 6.35 -0.15
N TRP A 78 14.70 5.39 -1.04
CA TRP A 78 14.78 5.57 -2.47
C TRP A 78 13.40 5.44 -3.10
N ARG A 79 13.09 6.28 -4.08
CA ARG A 79 11.96 6.06 -5.00
C ARG A 79 12.53 5.55 -6.32
N VAL A 80 11.97 4.46 -6.82
CA VAL A 80 12.16 4.05 -8.22
C VAL A 80 10.96 4.48 -9.02
N ASP A 81 11.16 5.44 -9.92
CA ASP A 81 10.08 6.00 -10.74
C ASP A 81 9.65 5.06 -11.88
N TRP A 82 8.63 5.48 -12.63
CA TRP A 82 8.09 4.74 -13.77
C TRP A 82 9.00 4.76 -15.01
N HIS A 83 10.15 5.44 -14.96
CA HIS A 83 11.23 5.34 -15.95
C HIS A 83 12.31 4.34 -15.52
N GLY A 84 12.20 3.78 -14.31
CA GLY A 84 13.16 2.87 -13.72
C GLY A 84 14.34 3.59 -13.05
N HIS A 85 14.26 4.90 -12.84
CA HIS A 85 15.33 5.65 -12.18
C HIS A 85 15.14 5.65 -10.68
N ALA A 86 16.21 5.31 -9.95
CA ALA A 86 16.27 5.40 -8.51
C ALA A 86 16.77 6.78 -8.06
N GLU A 87 16.07 7.41 -7.12
CA GLU A 87 16.51 8.65 -6.47
C GLU A 87 16.24 8.64 -4.97
N VAL A 88 17.10 9.32 -4.20
CA VAL A 88 16.90 9.48 -2.75
C VAL A 88 15.77 10.47 -2.51
N MET A 89 14.81 10.07 -1.68
CA MET A 89 13.69 10.92 -1.32
C MET A 89 14.01 11.79 -0.10
N PRO A 90 13.67 13.08 -0.12
CA PRO A 90 13.71 13.92 1.07
C PRO A 90 12.79 13.39 2.19
N GLY A 91 13.15 13.61 3.46
CA GLY A 91 12.39 13.12 4.61
C GLY A 91 10.95 13.66 4.68
N GLU A 92 10.72 14.87 4.17
CA GLU A 92 9.41 15.52 4.09
C GLU A 92 8.48 14.93 3.02
N THR A 93 8.99 14.04 2.16
CA THR A 93 8.19 13.33 1.16
C THR A 93 7.07 12.58 1.88
N LEU A 94 5.85 12.70 1.38
CA LEU A 94 4.71 12.01 1.97
C LEU A 94 4.60 10.58 1.41
N THR A 95 4.15 9.66 2.26
CA THR A 95 3.82 8.28 1.87
C THR A 95 2.40 7.90 2.29
N PRO A 96 1.63 7.21 1.44
CA PRO A 96 0.34 6.64 1.80
C PRO A 96 0.48 5.27 2.48
N PHE A 97 1.59 4.57 2.25
CA PHE A 97 1.82 3.20 2.71
C PHE A 97 3.31 2.86 2.71
N SER A 98 3.79 2.32 3.82
CA SER A 98 5.13 1.79 3.98
C SER A 98 5.16 0.68 5.02
N VAL A 99 6.11 -0.23 4.89
CA VAL A 99 6.45 -1.23 5.90
C VAL A 99 7.96 -1.20 6.10
N VAL A 100 8.40 -1.05 7.35
CA VAL A 100 9.83 -1.05 7.73
C VAL A 100 10.09 -1.82 9.00
N THR A 101 11.32 -2.29 9.18
CA THR A 101 11.82 -2.84 10.45
C THR A 101 13.34 -2.78 10.48
N THR A 102 13.92 -3.07 11.64
CA THR A 102 15.34 -3.33 11.84
C THR A 102 15.53 -4.81 12.17
N MET A 103 16.46 -5.48 11.48
CA MET A 103 16.77 -6.90 11.75
C MET A 103 17.76 -7.02 12.93
N GLU A 104 17.26 -7.35 14.12
CA GLU A 104 18.05 -7.47 15.35
C GLU A 104 18.70 -8.85 15.52
N ARG A 105 18.03 -9.93 15.07
CA ARG A 105 18.50 -11.32 15.22
C ARG A 105 18.51 -12.08 13.88
N PRO A 106 19.19 -11.55 12.85
CA PRO A 106 19.14 -12.10 11.51
C PRO A 106 19.76 -13.49 11.42
N GLN A 107 19.07 -14.39 10.71
CA GLN A 107 19.63 -15.63 10.17
C GLN A 107 20.12 -15.39 8.74
N ARG A 108 21.26 -15.98 8.37
CA ARG A 108 21.88 -15.78 7.06
C ARG A 108 22.21 -17.09 6.38
N THR A 109 22.03 -17.13 5.07
CA THR A 109 22.46 -18.25 4.23
C THR A 109 22.90 -17.74 2.85
N ARG A 110 23.94 -18.36 2.27
CA ARG A 110 24.40 -18.05 0.92
C ARG A 110 23.86 -19.08 -0.05
N VAL A 111 23.31 -18.62 -1.17
CA VAL A 111 22.61 -19.45 -2.15
C VAL A 111 23.05 -19.14 -3.57
N GLN A 112 22.83 -20.10 -4.47
CA GLN A 112 23.12 -20.01 -5.89
C GLN A 112 22.03 -20.72 -6.68
N GLY A 113 21.71 -20.20 -7.87
CA GLY A 113 20.81 -20.87 -8.83
C GLY A 113 19.36 -21.02 -8.35
N LEU A 114 18.88 -20.13 -7.48
CA LEU A 114 17.49 -20.14 -7.01
C LEU A 114 16.64 -19.17 -7.83
N ASP A 115 15.47 -19.62 -8.26
CA ASP A 115 14.42 -18.74 -8.76
C ASP A 115 13.59 -18.16 -7.61
N ARG A 116 12.66 -17.25 -7.93
CA ARG A 116 11.82 -16.60 -6.92
C ARG A 116 10.98 -17.58 -6.09
N ALA A 117 10.50 -18.68 -6.68
CA ALA A 117 9.70 -19.66 -5.95
C ALA A 117 10.56 -20.41 -4.93
N ALA A 118 11.76 -20.85 -5.34
CA ALA A 118 12.71 -21.50 -4.45
C ALA A 118 13.22 -20.56 -3.34
N VAL A 119 13.33 -19.25 -3.62
CA VAL A 119 13.60 -18.23 -2.60
C VAL A 119 12.46 -18.16 -1.58
N ALA A 120 11.20 -18.12 -2.03
CA ALA A 120 10.05 -18.09 -1.12
C ALA A 120 10.03 -19.35 -0.22
N ASP A 121 10.21 -20.54 -0.81
CA ASP A 121 10.27 -21.81 -0.06
C ASP A 121 11.43 -21.83 0.95
N LEU A 122 12.58 -21.27 0.58
CA LEU A 122 13.73 -21.17 1.47
C LEU A 122 13.47 -20.21 2.63
N VAL A 123 12.86 -19.04 2.38
CA VAL A 123 12.50 -18.08 3.45
C VAL A 123 11.54 -18.74 4.45
N GLU A 124 10.56 -19.51 3.98
CA GLU A 124 9.70 -20.32 4.86
C GLU A 124 10.50 -21.39 5.63
N GLY A 125 11.47 -22.04 4.99
CA GLY A 125 12.30 -23.05 5.64
C GLY A 125 13.31 -22.50 6.66
N MET A 126 13.72 -21.24 6.53
CA MET A 126 14.62 -20.57 7.48
C MET A 126 13.90 -20.16 8.77
N VAL A 127 12.58 -20.01 8.71
CA VAL A 127 11.74 -19.57 9.82
C VAL A 127 10.64 -20.59 10.06
N ASP A 128 10.80 -21.44 11.07
CA ASP A 128 9.77 -22.38 11.54
C ASP A 128 8.63 -21.65 12.30
N ASP A 129 8.10 -20.59 11.68
CA ASP A 129 7.00 -19.78 12.20
C ASP A 129 6.10 -19.29 11.04
N PRO A 130 5.01 -20.02 10.75
CA PRO A 130 4.09 -19.66 9.68
C PRO A 130 3.23 -18.42 9.99
N ASN A 131 3.23 -17.92 11.23
CA ASN A 131 2.40 -16.79 11.67
C ASN A 131 3.19 -15.51 11.93
N GLY A 132 4.52 -15.57 11.96
CA GLY A 132 5.38 -14.40 12.08
C GLY A 132 5.41 -13.56 10.79
N VAL A 133 5.72 -12.27 10.90
CA VAL A 133 6.15 -11.47 9.76
C VAL A 133 7.65 -11.66 9.62
N VAL A 134 8.11 -12.04 8.43
CA VAL A 134 9.53 -12.29 8.20
C VAL A 134 10.10 -11.18 7.35
N ALA A 135 11.00 -10.37 7.91
CA ALA A 135 11.79 -9.43 7.15
C ALA A 135 12.81 -10.20 6.29
N VAL A 136 13.01 -9.77 5.06
CA VAL A 136 13.88 -10.44 4.08
C VAL A 136 14.81 -9.41 3.43
N ARG A 137 16.11 -9.72 3.37
CA ARG A 137 17.11 -9.03 2.55
C ARG A 137 17.84 -10.05 1.69
N ILE A 138 17.94 -9.79 0.40
CA ILE A 138 18.66 -10.62 -0.56
C ILE A 138 19.67 -9.74 -1.26
N GLU A 139 20.96 -10.01 -1.08
CA GLU A 139 22.02 -9.17 -1.63
C GLU A 139 23.06 -9.99 -2.37
N GLY A 140 23.37 -9.58 -3.60
CA GLY A 140 24.35 -10.26 -4.44
C GLY A 140 24.08 -10.08 -5.92
N ARG A 141 24.36 -11.14 -6.68
CA ARG A 141 24.27 -11.17 -8.13
C ARG A 141 23.11 -12.05 -8.57
N PHE A 142 22.35 -11.52 -9.51
CA PHE A 142 21.20 -12.15 -10.14
C PHE A 142 21.51 -12.32 -11.62
N GLU A 143 21.22 -13.50 -12.16
CA GLU A 143 21.32 -13.76 -13.60
C GLU A 143 20.28 -12.93 -14.35
N TRP A 144 19.11 -12.77 -13.73
CA TRP A 144 18.00 -12.02 -14.26
C TRP A 144 17.10 -11.53 -13.14
N VAL A 145 16.55 -10.33 -13.31
CA VAL A 145 15.43 -9.84 -12.50
C VAL A 145 14.40 -9.17 -13.40
N LEU A 146 13.13 -9.29 -13.02
CA LEU A 146 12.01 -8.54 -13.56
C LEU A 146 11.46 -7.64 -12.46
N VAL A 147 11.60 -6.35 -12.65
CA VAL A 147 11.11 -5.32 -11.73
C VAL A 147 10.06 -4.46 -12.41
N ARG A 148 9.23 -3.82 -11.61
CA ARG A 148 8.18 -2.92 -12.09
C ARG A 148 8.06 -1.66 -11.25
N SER A 149 7.42 -0.65 -11.82
CA SER A 149 7.00 0.58 -11.15
C SER A 149 5.76 1.14 -11.85
N VAL A 150 5.18 2.20 -11.31
CA VAL A 150 3.96 2.85 -11.80
C VAL A 150 4.12 4.37 -11.80
N PRO A 151 3.54 5.10 -12.78
CA PRO A 151 3.54 6.55 -12.80
C PRO A 151 2.61 7.13 -11.72
N PRO A 152 2.80 8.40 -11.33
CA PRO A 152 1.94 9.07 -10.37
C PRO A 152 0.49 9.12 -10.88
N GLN A 153 -0.46 8.88 -10.00
CA GLN A 153 -1.89 8.90 -10.30
C GLN A 153 -2.48 10.29 -10.04
N ASP A 154 -3.55 10.64 -10.75
CA ASP A 154 -4.33 11.86 -10.50
C ASP A 154 -5.71 11.51 -9.92
N PRO A 155 -6.24 12.33 -8.99
CA PRO A 155 -7.61 12.17 -8.53
C PRO A 155 -8.64 12.35 -9.67
N PRO A 156 -9.76 11.59 -9.66
CA PRO A 156 -10.09 10.54 -8.69
C PRO A 156 -9.24 9.30 -8.91
N TYR A 157 -8.62 8.80 -7.83
CA TYR A 157 -7.74 7.63 -7.90
C TYR A 157 -8.52 6.37 -8.26
N ARG A 158 -7.94 5.57 -9.15
CA ARG A 158 -8.45 4.26 -9.53
C ARG A 158 -7.94 3.20 -8.54
N PRO A 159 -8.65 2.07 -8.40
CA PRO A 159 -8.13 0.90 -7.71
C PRO A 159 -6.78 0.44 -8.27
N TYR A 160 -5.92 -0.09 -7.41
CA TYR A 160 -4.55 -0.49 -7.76
C TYR A 160 -4.50 -1.54 -8.87
N VAL A 161 -5.48 -2.46 -8.89
CA VAL A 161 -5.58 -3.47 -9.95
C VAL A 161 -5.77 -2.85 -11.33
N GLU A 162 -6.50 -1.73 -11.44
CA GLU A 162 -6.69 -1.02 -12.71
C GLU A 162 -5.40 -0.29 -13.11
N VAL A 163 -4.70 0.31 -12.14
CA VAL A 163 -3.39 0.94 -12.37
C VAL A 163 -2.38 -0.09 -12.88
N CYS A 164 -2.25 -1.24 -12.22
CA CYS A 164 -1.36 -2.32 -12.66
C CYS A 164 -1.65 -2.83 -14.09
N GLN A 165 -2.90 -2.79 -14.52
CA GLN A 165 -3.29 -3.24 -15.86
C GLN A 165 -2.95 -2.24 -16.96
N THR A 166 -2.91 -0.94 -16.65
CA THR A 166 -2.88 0.13 -17.65
C THR A 166 -1.61 0.97 -17.63
N ASP A 167 -1.01 1.15 -16.46
CA ASP A 167 0.05 2.13 -16.24
C ASP A 167 1.37 1.50 -15.77
N GLU A 168 1.35 0.23 -15.35
CA GLU A 168 2.56 -0.46 -14.89
C GLU A 168 3.61 -0.59 -15.98
N VAL A 169 4.84 -0.22 -15.64
CA VAL A 169 6.02 -0.38 -16.51
C VAL A 169 6.93 -1.43 -15.90
N ARG A 170 7.46 -2.32 -16.76
CA ARG A 170 8.33 -3.43 -16.36
C ARG A 170 9.69 -3.34 -17.05
N TRP A 171 10.73 -3.72 -16.33
CA TRP A 171 12.10 -3.82 -16.85
C TRP A 171 12.71 -5.16 -16.52
N GLU A 172 13.38 -5.72 -17.52
CA GLU A 172 14.27 -6.86 -17.34
C GLU A 172 15.71 -6.39 -17.23
N HIS A 173 16.43 -6.89 -16.23
CA HIS A 173 17.88 -6.70 -16.13
C HIS A 173 18.59 -8.04 -16.24
N ARG A 174 19.63 -8.10 -17.09
CA ARG A 174 20.47 -9.29 -17.35
C ARG A 174 21.93 -8.85 -17.57
N PRO A 175 22.83 -8.95 -16.58
CA PRO A 175 22.61 -9.34 -15.18
C PRO A 175 22.05 -8.18 -14.32
N PHE A 176 21.83 -8.46 -13.03
CA PHE A 176 21.55 -7.45 -12.01
C PHE A 176 22.40 -7.73 -10.78
N GLU A 177 23.14 -6.73 -10.30
CA GLU A 177 23.89 -6.80 -9.05
C GLU A 177 23.30 -5.78 -8.10
N GLY A 178 22.78 -6.24 -6.97
CA GLY A 178 21.95 -5.38 -6.14
C GLY A 178 21.43 -6.05 -4.89
N VAL A 179 20.48 -5.36 -4.29
CA VAL A 179 19.83 -5.72 -3.04
C VAL A 179 18.33 -5.66 -3.21
N PHE A 180 17.63 -6.71 -2.77
CA PHE A 180 16.20 -6.71 -2.53
C PHE A 180 15.93 -6.72 -1.03
N VAL A 181 14.95 -5.94 -0.60
CA VAL A 181 14.45 -5.86 0.76
C VAL A 181 12.94 -6.04 0.74
N GLY A 182 12.39 -6.58 1.82
CA GLY A 182 10.95 -6.69 1.96
C GLY A 182 10.54 -7.68 3.02
N PHE A 183 9.39 -8.31 2.82
CA PHE A 183 8.72 -9.08 3.86
C PHE A 183 8.03 -10.31 3.27
N ARG A 184 8.01 -11.40 4.03
CA ARG A 184 7.01 -12.45 3.90
C ARG A 184 5.94 -12.19 4.96
N PHE A 185 4.72 -11.91 4.50
CA PHE A 185 3.57 -11.79 5.39
C PHE A 185 2.84 -13.13 5.50
N PRO A 186 2.38 -13.50 6.71
CA PRO A 186 1.50 -14.64 6.88
C PRO A 186 0.15 -14.37 6.22
N ALA A 187 -0.62 -15.44 6.00
CA ALA A 187 -1.99 -15.33 5.49
C ALA A 187 -2.92 -14.76 6.58
N LEU A 188 -2.88 -13.44 6.78
CA LEU A 188 -3.75 -12.73 7.71
C LEU A 188 -5.10 -12.40 7.06
N GLU A 189 -6.19 -12.61 7.79
CA GLU A 189 -7.51 -12.14 7.38
C GLU A 189 -7.59 -10.60 7.46
N GLY A 190 -8.41 -9.97 6.62
CA GLY A 190 -8.73 -8.53 6.74
C GLY A 190 -7.87 -7.55 5.93
N GLY A 191 -6.96 -8.03 5.06
CA GLY A 191 -6.24 -7.17 4.12
C GLY A 191 -5.31 -6.15 4.79
N VAL A 192 -4.77 -6.51 5.95
CA VAL A 192 -3.80 -5.70 6.70
C VAL A 192 -2.48 -5.58 5.92
N ALA A 193 -2.02 -6.71 5.39
CA ALA A 193 -0.87 -6.85 4.50
C ALA A 193 -1.23 -7.74 3.30
N ILE A 194 -0.33 -7.83 2.32
CA ILE A 194 -0.46 -8.75 1.18
C ILE A 194 0.29 -10.04 1.52
N PRO A 195 -0.39 -11.20 1.68
CA PRO A 195 0.27 -12.45 2.04
C PRO A 195 1.36 -12.87 1.06
N GLY A 196 2.38 -13.55 1.59
CA GLY A 196 3.50 -14.07 0.82
C GLY A 196 4.67 -13.09 0.71
N LEU A 197 5.61 -13.42 -0.16
CA LEU A 197 6.86 -12.69 -0.35
C LEU A 197 6.65 -11.44 -1.20
N HIS A 198 6.88 -10.27 -0.61
CA HIS A 198 6.85 -8.95 -1.24
C HIS A 198 8.24 -8.33 -1.13
N LEU A 199 8.89 -8.08 -2.26
CA LEU A 199 10.25 -7.56 -2.34
C LEU A 199 10.31 -6.33 -3.24
N HIS A 200 11.02 -5.29 -2.80
CA HIS A 200 11.48 -4.19 -3.64
C HIS A 200 13.01 -4.22 -3.68
N GLY A 201 13.64 -3.66 -4.71
CA GLY A 201 15.10 -3.70 -4.81
C GLY A 201 15.73 -2.58 -5.59
N LEU A 202 17.05 -2.47 -5.46
CA LEU A 202 17.93 -1.50 -6.10
C LEU A 202 19.19 -2.21 -6.58
N ASP A 203 19.73 -1.76 -7.70
CA ASP A 203 21.08 -2.16 -8.10
C ASP A 203 22.13 -1.53 -7.17
N HIS A 204 23.35 -2.08 -7.13
CA HIS A 204 24.42 -1.56 -6.27
C HIS A 204 24.82 -0.12 -6.63
N ALA A 205 24.68 0.26 -7.90
CA ALA A 205 24.94 1.64 -8.33
C ALA A 205 23.87 2.63 -7.89
N ARG A 206 22.74 2.15 -7.35
CA ARG A 206 21.58 2.95 -6.93
C ARG A 206 21.03 3.81 -8.07
N THR A 207 20.96 3.23 -9.25
CA THR A 207 20.46 3.87 -10.49
C THR A 207 19.13 3.32 -10.94
N THR A 208 18.81 2.06 -10.61
CA THR A 208 17.59 1.38 -11.06
C THR A 208 17.10 0.36 -10.05
N GLY A 209 15.86 -0.11 -10.20
CA GLY A 209 15.26 -1.07 -9.28
C GLY A 209 13.75 -1.21 -9.45
N GLY A 210 13.04 -1.39 -8.35
CA GLY A 210 11.57 -1.35 -8.28
C GLY A 210 10.98 -2.51 -7.51
N HIS A 211 9.67 -2.72 -7.66
CA HIS A 211 8.97 -3.87 -7.11
C HIS A 211 9.37 -5.14 -7.86
N ASN A 212 9.84 -6.15 -7.15
CA ASN A 212 10.25 -7.42 -7.75
C ASN A 212 9.03 -8.23 -8.17
N HIS A 213 8.91 -8.48 -9.47
CA HIS A 213 7.96 -9.43 -10.01
C HIS A 213 8.56 -10.84 -10.05
N ASP A 214 9.81 -10.95 -10.50
CA ASP A 214 10.51 -12.23 -10.62
C ASP A 214 12.05 -12.07 -10.55
N LEU A 215 12.77 -13.15 -10.24
CA LEU A 215 14.23 -13.17 -10.16
C LEU A 215 14.83 -14.57 -10.34
N VAL A 216 16.11 -14.59 -10.75
CA VAL A 216 16.98 -15.77 -10.71
C VAL A 216 18.32 -15.37 -10.09
N ILE A 217 18.64 -15.93 -8.94
CA ILE A 217 19.89 -15.70 -8.20
C ILE A 217 21.04 -16.43 -8.90
N ALA A 218 22.10 -15.71 -9.21
CA ALA A 218 23.38 -16.31 -9.59
C ALA A 218 24.17 -16.73 -8.33
N ASP A 219 24.33 -15.78 -7.40
CA ASP A 219 25.01 -15.96 -6.11
C ASP A 219 24.63 -14.79 -5.18
N ALA A 220 23.99 -15.08 -4.05
CA ALA A 220 23.54 -14.05 -3.11
C ALA A 220 23.52 -14.56 -1.67
N GLU A 221 23.57 -13.63 -0.71
CA GLU A 221 23.24 -13.89 0.68
C GLU A 221 21.77 -13.53 0.94
N ILE A 222 21.02 -14.45 1.52
CA ILE A 222 19.67 -14.22 2.03
C ILE A 222 19.78 -14.08 3.54
N THR A 223 19.28 -12.95 4.03
CA THR A 223 19.15 -12.62 5.44
C THR A 223 17.68 -12.51 5.79
N VAL A 224 17.26 -13.17 6.88
CA VAL A 224 15.89 -13.09 7.38
C VAL A 224 15.85 -12.81 8.88
N ASP A 225 14.82 -12.12 9.33
CA ASP A 225 14.51 -11.96 10.75
C ASP A 225 13.00 -12.02 10.98
N VAL A 226 12.60 -12.57 12.12
CA VAL A 226 11.20 -12.86 12.44
C VAL A 226 10.71 -11.87 13.47
N SER A 227 9.61 -11.21 13.17
CA SER A 227 8.91 -10.34 14.10
C SER A 227 7.51 -10.85 14.40
N HIS A 228 7.13 -10.75 15.67
CA HIS A 228 5.78 -11.07 16.17
C HIS A 228 4.97 -9.81 16.51
N ASP A 229 5.60 -8.64 16.47
CA ASP A 229 5.01 -7.38 16.85
C ASP A 229 4.84 -6.49 15.61
N VAL A 230 3.62 -5.98 15.40
CA VAL A 230 3.32 -5.04 14.32
C VAL A 230 2.81 -3.74 14.92
N VAL A 231 3.54 -2.65 14.69
CA VAL A 231 3.13 -1.29 15.04
C VAL A 231 2.45 -0.66 13.83
N LEU A 232 1.12 -0.60 13.86
CA LEU A 232 0.33 -0.02 12.78
C LEU A 232 -0.04 1.44 13.05
N SER A 233 0.41 2.34 12.18
CA SER A 233 -0.01 3.74 12.16
C SER A 233 -1.20 3.92 11.21
N VAL A 234 -2.40 4.06 11.77
CA VAL A 234 -3.64 4.32 11.01
C VAL A 234 -3.98 5.81 11.05
N PRO A 235 -3.97 6.52 9.91
CA PRO A 235 -4.41 7.91 9.85
C PRO A 235 -5.88 8.07 10.29
N ASP A 236 -6.22 9.17 10.94
CA ASP A 236 -7.56 9.43 11.52
C ASP A 236 -8.71 9.25 10.52
N ARG A 237 -8.48 9.55 9.23
CA ARG A 237 -9.48 9.34 8.16
C ARG A 237 -9.61 7.88 7.74
N SER A 238 -8.49 7.17 7.68
CA SER A 238 -8.45 5.75 7.31
C SER A 238 -9.15 4.90 8.37
N MET A 239 -9.08 5.26 9.65
CA MET A 239 -9.68 4.50 10.75
C MET A 239 -11.22 4.41 10.69
N LEU A 240 -11.87 5.42 10.10
CA LEU A 240 -13.32 5.48 9.87
C LEU A 240 -13.74 4.68 8.62
N ASP A 241 -12.89 4.66 7.57
CA ASP A 241 -13.05 3.79 6.39
C ASP A 241 -12.71 2.30 6.71
N LEU A 242 -11.79 2.05 7.65
CA LEU A 242 -11.18 0.75 7.93
C LEU A 242 -12.06 -0.25 8.68
N LEU A 243 -12.73 0.20 9.75
CA LEU A 243 -13.24 -0.71 10.78
C LEU A 243 -14.72 -1.08 10.58
N GLU A 244 -15.43 -0.39 9.69
CA GLU A 244 -16.88 -0.59 9.51
C GLU A 244 -17.32 -0.84 8.06
N THR A 245 -16.48 -0.57 7.07
CA THR A 245 -16.92 -0.51 5.66
C THR A 245 -16.81 -1.87 4.97
N GLN A 246 -17.96 -2.50 4.73
CA GLN A 246 -18.04 -3.77 3.99
C GLN A 246 -17.52 -3.58 2.54
N PRO A 247 -16.92 -4.61 1.91
CA PRO A 247 -16.40 -4.52 0.53
C PRO A 247 -17.39 -3.92 -0.48
N GLU A 248 -18.68 -4.25 -0.34
CA GLU A 248 -19.78 -3.79 -1.19
C GLU A 248 -20.02 -2.28 -1.07
N ILE A 249 -19.78 -1.74 0.13
CA ILE A 249 -19.90 -0.32 0.43
C ILE A 249 -18.70 0.44 -0.13
N ARG A 250 -17.50 -0.15 -0.02
CA ARG A 250 -16.29 0.40 -0.65
C ARG A 250 -16.46 0.53 -2.16
N GLU A 251 -17.06 -0.46 -2.81
CA GLU A 251 -17.32 -0.37 -4.25
C GLU A 251 -18.30 0.77 -4.59
N ALA A 252 -19.35 0.99 -3.79
CA ALA A 252 -20.24 2.14 -3.96
C ALA A 252 -19.51 3.48 -3.78
N GLN A 253 -18.63 3.57 -2.79
CA GLN A 253 -17.77 4.74 -2.56
C GLN A 253 -16.85 4.99 -3.75
N ARG A 254 -16.23 3.93 -4.31
CA ARG A 254 -15.37 4.02 -5.51
C ARG A 254 -16.13 4.49 -6.74
N VAL A 255 -17.32 3.94 -7.01
CA VAL A 255 -18.17 4.41 -8.12
C VAL A 255 -18.50 5.89 -7.95
N LEU A 256 -18.90 6.31 -6.75
CA LEU A 256 -19.22 7.70 -6.47
C LEU A 256 -18.00 8.64 -6.62
N LEU A 257 -16.81 8.21 -6.20
CA LEU A 257 -15.57 8.95 -6.38
C LEU A 257 -15.17 9.07 -7.86
N ARG A 258 -15.25 7.96 -8.62
CA ARG A 258 -14.89 7.91 -10.05
C ARG A 258 -15.84 8.73 -10.92
N ARG A 259 -17.16 8.57 -10.75
CA ARG A 259 -18.16 9.32 -11.54
C ARG A 259 -18.29 10.79 -11.10
N GLY A 260 -17.99 11.08 -9.84
CA GLY A 260 -18.39 12.33 -9.21
C GLY A 260 -19.91 12.36 -8.95
N ALA A 261 -20.49 13.56 -8.93
CA ALA A 261 -21.89 13.76 -8.54
C ALA A 261 -22.84 12.91 -9.39
N SER A 262 -23.56 11.95 -8.79
CA SER A 262 -24.34 10.94 -9.55
C SER A 262 -25.68 10.61 -8.90
N THR A 263 -26.66 10.20 -9.69
CA THR A 263 -27.94 9.70 -9.17
C THR A 263 -27.79 8.27 -8.64
N THR A 264 -28.73 7.82 -7.81
CA THR A 264 -28.75 6.43 -7.32
C THR A 264 -28.80 5.42 -8.48
N ASP A 265 -29.58 5.69 -9.53
CA ASP A 265 -29.71 4.77 -10.68
C ASP A 265 -28.41 4.66 -11.50
N GLU A 266 -27.69 5.77 -11.66
CA GLU A 266 -26.38 5.78 -12.32
C GLU A 266 -25.37 4.93 -11.54
N ILE A 267 -25.37 5.04 -10.21
CA ILE A 267 -24.48 4.26 -9.35
C ILE A 267 -24.90 2.78 -9.33
N ALA A 268 -26.20 2.48 -9.30
CA ALA A 268 -26.72 1.12 -9.35
C ALA A 268 -26.30 0.39 -10.63
N ALA A 269 -26.37 1.07 -11.77
CA ALA A 269 -25.93 0.54 -13.06
C ALA A 269 -24.43 0.19 -13.07
N ASP A 270 -23.57 1.07 -12.55
CA ASP A 270 -22.13 0.83 -12.47
C ASP A 270 -21.75 -0.29 -11.49
N LEU A 271 -22.50 -0.40 -10.39
CA LEU A 271 -22.33 -1.46 -9.40
C LEU A 271 -22.88 -2.82 -9.87
N GLY A 272 -23.69 -2.86 -10.92
CA GLY A 272 -24.40 -4.06 -11.35
C GLY A 272 -25.42 -4.56 -10.32
N VAL A 273 -26.02 -3.66 -9.53
CA VAL A 273 -27.04 -3.98 -8.51
C VAL A 273 -28.33 -3.18 -8.75
N ASP A 274 -29.41 -3.50 -8.04
CA ASP A 274 -30.64 -2.71 -8.11
C ASP A 274 -30.52 -1.37 -7.35
N ALA A 275 -31.41 -0.42 -7.68
CA ALA A 275 -31.40 0.92 -7.10
C ALA A 275 -31.62 0.96 -5.58
N VAL A 276 -32.31 -0.05 -5.02
CA VAL A 276 -32.53 -0.14 -3.57
C VAL A 276 -31.22 -0.48 -2.86
N THR A 277 -30.54 -1.50 -3.35
CA THR A 277 -29.23 -1.93 -2.85
C THR A 277 -28.20 -0.80 -2.98
N ALA A 278 -28.18 -0.08 -4.12
CA ALA A 278 -27.31 1.07 -4.29
C ALA A 278 -27.64 2.21 -3.29
N ALA A 279 -28.93 2.50 -3.09
CA ALA A 279 -29.38 3.51 -2.13
C ALA A 279 -28.96 3.18 -0.69
N GLU A 280 -29.09 1.91 -0.26
CA GLU A 280 -28.66 1.47 1.07
C GLU A 280 -27.17 1.68 1.28
N ARG A 281 -26.35 1.34 0.27
CA ARG A 281 -24.88 1.54 0.33
C ARG A 281 -24.51 3.02 0.37
N LEU A 282 -25.19 3.86 -0.41
CA LEU A 282 -24.96 5.30 -0.44
C LEU A 282 -25.43 5.98 0.84
N GLN A 283 -26.55 5.54 1.41
CA GLN A 283 -27.02 6.03 2.70
C GLN A 283 -26.06 5.66 3.82
N TRP A 284 -25.51 4.45 3.81
CA TRP A 284 -24.47 4.05 4.76
C TRP A 284 -23.27 4.99 4.72
N LEU A 285 -22.82 5.36 3.50
CA LEU A 285 -21.73 6.32 3.30
C LEU A 285 -22.13 7.71 3.80
N ALA A 286 -23.39 8.12 3.61
CA ALA A 286 -23.90 9.40 4.07
C ALA A 286 -23.95 9.51 5.59
N ASP A 287 -24.45 8.48 6.27
CA ASP A 287 -24.61 8.44 7.73
C ASP A 287 -23.25 8.57 8.45
N ARG A 288 -22.17 8.20 7.75
CA ARG A 288 -20.78 8.31 8.22
C ARG A 288 -20.01 9.49 7.62
N GLY A 289 -20.69 10.31 6.83
CA GLY A 289 -20.14 11.54 6.29
C GLY A 289 -19.13 11.35 5.18
N PHE A 290 -19.16 10.24 4.43
CA PHE A 290 -18.37 9.97 3.23
C PHE A 290 -19.06 10.36 1.92
N ALA A 291 -20.39 10.48 1.98
CA ALA A 291 -21.21 10.98 0.89
C ALA A 291 -22.26 11.96 1.44
N GLU A 292 -22.85 12.75 0.57
CA GLU A 292 -24.02 13.55 0.88
C GLU A 292 -24.94 13.60 -0.32
N LEU A 293 -26.24 13.47 -0.08
CA LEU A 293 -27.24 13.68 -1.11
C LEU A 293 -27.55 15.18 -1.16
N ARG A 294 -27.37 15.79 -2.34
CA ARG A 294 -27.73 17.19 -2.56
C ARG A 294 -28.93 17.26 -3.50
N ALA A 295 -29.90 18.07 -3.09
CA ALA A 295 -31.04 18.41 -3.93
C ALA A 295 -30.61 19.36 -5.04
N GLU A 296 -30.83 18.96 -6.28
CA GLU A 296 -30.53 19.79 -7.44
C GLU A 296 -31.68 20.77 -7.72
N SER A 297 -31.36 22.01 -8.08
CA SER A 297 -32.37 23.03 -8.39
C SER A 297 -33.24 22.67 -9.62
N SER A 298 -32.73 21.80 -10.48
CA SER A 298 -33.44 21.20 -11.61
C SER A 298 -32.85 19.81 -11.90
N GLY A 299 -33.66 18.75 -11.73
CA GLY A 299 -33.25 17.36 -11.98
C GLY A 299 -33.38 16.46 -10.75
N PRO A 300 -32.99 15.17 -10.88
CA PRO A 300 -32.96 14.24 -9.75
C PRO A 300 -31.84 14.61 -8.76
N ASP A 301 -32.07 14.30 -7.48
CA ASP A 301 -31.06 14.46 -6.43
C ASP A 301 -29.79 13.67 -6.76
N ARG A 302 -28.63 14.23 -6.42
CA ARG A 302 -27.33 13.63 -6.72
C ARG A 302 -26.54 13.42 -5.45
N TRP A 303 -25.91 12.26 -5.36
CA TRP A 303 -24.93 11.94 -4.35
C TRP A 303 -23.62 12.62 -4.71
N HIS A 304 -22.96 13.22 -3.72
CA HIS A 304 -21.63 13.79 -3.81
C HIS A 304 -20.73 13.10 -2.80
N SER A 305 -19.49 12.81 -3.17
CA SER A 305 -18.50 12.46 -2.15
C SER A 305 -18.13 13.71 -1.34
N THR A 306 -18.09 13.56 -0.02
CA THR A 306 -17.62 14.59 0.93
C THR A 306 -16.11 14.51 1.16
N LEU A 307 -15.46 13.44 0.64
CA LEU A 307 -14.02 13.37 0.53
C LEU A 307 -13.58 14.53 -0.38
N ARG A 308 -13.09 15.60 0.24
CA ARG A 308 -12.55 16.75 -0.49
C ARG A 308 -11.49 16.23 -1.45
N SER A 309 -11.79 16.21 -2.75
CA SER A 309 -10.74 16.41 -3.73
C SER A 309 -10.12 17.78 -3.39
N ARG A 310 -8.83 17.83 -3.07
CA ARG A 310 -8.10 19.11 -3.09
C ARG A 310 -7.91 19.62 -4.54
N ALA A 311 -8.84 19.30 -5.45
CA ALA A 311 -8.89 19.77 -6.83
C ALA A 311 -9.57 21.15 -6.99
N ARG A 312 -9.71 21.93 -5.91
CA ARG A 312 -10.29 23.29 -5.97
C ARG A 312 -9.29 24.38 -5.57
N GLN A 313 -8.21 24.52 -6.33
CA GLN A 313 -7.53 25.82 -6.58
C GLN A 313 -6.87 25.84 -7.97
N LEU A 314 -7.62 25.54 -9.03
CA LEU A 314 -7.14 25.80 -10.40
C LEU A 314 -7.42 27.27 -10.76
N SER A 315 -6.36 27.98 -11.17
CA SER A 315 -6.42 29.42 -11.45
C SER A 315 -7.31 29.75 -12.67
N PRO A 316 -7.87 30.98 -12.77
CA PRO A 316 -8.73 31.40 -13.87
C PRO A 316 -8.13 31.18 -15.28
N ARG A 317 -6.80 31.17 -15.40
CA ARG A 317 -6.09 30.93 -16.67
C ARG A 317 -6.30 29.54 -17.27
N MET A 318 -6.69 28.55 -16.48
CA MET A 318 -6.88 27.17 -16.96
C MET A 318 -8.29 26.92 -17.53
N ARG A 319 -9.26 27.81 -17.26
CA ARG A 319 -10.62 27.70 -17.81
C ARG A 319 -10.67 28.09 -19.30
N ASP A 320 -9.91 29.11 -19.69
CA ASP A 320 -9.90 29.60 -21.07
C ASP A 320 -9.27 28.62 -22.08
N VAL A 321 -8.52 27.61 -21.61
CA VAL A 321 -7.89 26.59 -22.48
C VAL A 321 -8.85 25.43 -22.78
N LEU A 322 -9.81 25.16 -21.90
CA LEU A 322 -10.77 24.05 -22.08
C LEU A 322 -12.01 24.45 -22.86
N ASP A 323 -12.38 25.74 -22.90
CA ASP A 323 -13.54 26.24 -23.68
C ASP A 323 -13.19 26.57 -25.15
N SER A 324 -11.96 26.31 -25.60
CA SER A 324 -11.56 26.39 -27.01
C SER A 324 -11.33 25.03 -27.67
N LEU A 325 -11.83 23.96 -27.05
CA LEU A 325 -11.98 22.62 -27.64
C LEU A 325 -13.44 22.19 -27.56
#